data_AF-A0A397LA74-F1
#
_entry.id   AF-A0A397LA74-F1
#
_cell.length_a   1.000
_cell.length_b   1.000
_cell.length_c   1.000
_cell.angle_alpha   90.00
_cell.angle_beta   90.00
_cell.angle_gamma   90.00
#
_symmetry.space_group_name_H-M   'P 1'
#
loop_
_entity.id
_entity.type
_entity.pdbx_description
1 polymer ?
#
loop_
_entity_poly.entity_id
_entity_poly.type
_entity_poly.pdbx_seq_one_letter_code
_entity_poly.pdbx_strand_id
1 'polypeptide(L)'
;MKQRSLFRLLFVLAVLQGCIGEDIINDEVSPEVRILNPVEQVAVSETHQFNASYFNRVGQVEITTISWSSSVESVATIDANGLLTGISEGQTVIKAIVNLSNNSMVEDETTVTIVMGDAQQNTTTKSGSIATTSSYMLTGDFTLQTIENTNNLLLSLANNYKASTSLPGLYVYLTNNPNSVANARSLGPVRVFEGAHSYTIENVGINDYSYLLYWCEPFSVKVGGGNIND
;
A
#
# COMPACT_ATOMS: atom_id res chain seq x y z
N MET A 1 73.25 -23.06 39.85
CA MET A 1 73.03 -21.94 38.91
C MET A 1 71.53 -21.66 38.80
N LYS A 2 71.12 -20.47 39.26
CA LYS A 2 70.02 -19.57 38.80
C LYS A 2 68.74 -20.23 38.25
N GLN A 3 67.62 -20.26 38.96
CA GLN A 3 66.64 -19.16 39.21
C GLN A 3 66.06 -18.54 37.92
N ARG A 4 64.73 -18.64 37.73
CA ARG A 4 63.80 -17.79 36.94
C ARG A 4 62.55 -18.62 36.59
N SER A 5 61.31 -18.15 36.60
CA SER A 5 60.67 -16.92 37.06
C SER A 5 59.17 -17.23 37.03
N LEU A 6 58.46 -16.85 38.09
CA LEU A 6 57.01 -16.66 38.07
C LEU A 6 56.68 -15.59 37.02
N PHE A 7 55.69 -15.81 36.15
CA PHE A 7 54.96 -14.71 35.50
C PHE A 7 53.51 -15.11 35.30
N ARG A 8 52.63 -14.47 36.09
CA ARG A 8 51.18 -14.44 35.85
C ARG A 8 50.94 -13.60 34.60
N LEU A 9 50.11 -14.08 33.68
CA LEU A 9 49.37 -13.21 32.77
C LEU A 9 47.88 -13.56 32.86
N LEU A 10 47.17 -12.68 33.57
CA LEU A 10 45.74 -12.45 33.51
C LEU A 10 45.39 -11.84 32.13
N PHE A 11 44.10 -11.83 31.74
CA PHE A 11 43.51 -11.30 30.48
C PHE A 11 43.65 -12.25 29.28
N VAL A 12 42.59 -12.64 28.55
CA VAL A 12 41.41 -11.85 28.15
C VAL A 12 40.17 -12.76 28.07
N LEU A 13 39.17 -12.47 28.89
CA LEU A 13 37.78 -12.87 28.66
C LEU A 13 37.22 -11.91 27.58
N ALA A 14 37.42 -12.21 26.29
CA ALA A 14 36.89 -11.42 25.18
C ALA A 14 35.66 -12.13 24.60
N VAL A 15 34.51 -11.78 25.18
CA VAL A 15 33.27 -11.45 24.48
C VAL A 15 33.14 -12.08 23.08
N LEU A 16 32.70 -13.34 23.02
CA LEU A 16 31.85 -13.80 21.92
C LEU A 16 30.39 -13.54 22.29
N GLN A 17 30.08 -12.28 22.63
CA GLN A 17 28.78 -11.71 22.27
C GLN A 17 28.98 -11.07 20.90
N GLY A 18 29.30 -11.91 19.91
CA GLY A 18 28.85 -11.59 18.57
C GLY A 18 27.32 -11.65 18.66
N CYS A 19 26.68 -10.50 18.85
CA CYS A 19 25.39 -10.30 18.24
C CYS A 19 25.60 -10.69 16.77
N ILE A 20 25.23 -11.91 16.41
CA ILE A 20 24.77 -12.21 15.07
C ILE A 20 23.65 -11.19 14.87
N GLY A 21 23.99 -10.09 14.21
CA GLY A 21 23.02 -9.16 13.69
C GLY A 21 22.23 -9.99 12.71
N GLU A 22 21.07 -10.48 13.15
CA GLU A 22 20.02 -10.88 12.25
C GLU A 22 19.88 -9.75 11.23
N ASP A 23 19.91 -10.12 9.97
CA ASP A 23 19.70 -9.23 8.83
C ASP A 23 18.25 -8.74 8.89
N ILE A 24 17.96 -7.81 9.79
CA ILE A 24 16.63 -7.23 9.96
C ILE A 24 16.43 -6.30 8.77
N ILE A 25 15.76 -6.80 7.74
CA ILE A 25 15.12 -5.95 6.75
C ILE A 25 14.14 -5.06 7.51
N ASN A 26 14.40 -3.76 7.56
CA ASN A 26 13.53 -2.80 8.22
C ASN A 26 12.33 -2.47 7.32
N ASP A 27 11.40 -3.42 7.24
CA ASP A 27 10.18 -3.31 6.43
C ASP A 27 8.90 -3.25 7.28
N GLU A 28 9.02 -3.01 8.59
CA GLU A 28 7.85 -2.85 9.44
C GLU A 28 7.07 -1.58 9.07
N VAL A 29 5.76 -1.74 8.90
CA VAL A 29 4.75 -0.71 8.68
C VAL A 29 3.60 -0.88 9.67
N SER A 30 2.82 0.18 9.88
CA SER A 30 1.58 0.07 10.65
C SER A 30 0.60 -0.85 9.92
N PRO A 31 -0.05 -1.81 10.63
CA PRO A 31 -1.11 -2.59 10.03
C PRO A 31 -2.33 -1.70 9.77
N GLU A 32 -3.13 -2.04 8.77
CA GLU A 32 -4.31 -1.29 8.38
C GLU A 32 -5.39 -2.22 7.79
N VAL A 33 -6.64 -1.80 7.84
CA VAL A 33 -7.69 -2.35 6.99
C VAL A 33 -7.99 -1.33 5.89
N ARG A 34 -8.36 -1.78 4.71
CA ARG A 34 -8.71 -0.89 3.60
C ARG A 34 -9.91 -1.40 2.83
N ILE A 35 -10.85 -0.51 2.52
CA ILE A 35 -11.97 -0.72 1.61
C ILE A 35 -11.45 -0.59 0.17
N LEU A 36 -11.55 -1.68 -0.59
CA LEU A 36 -10.92 -1.79 -1.91
C LEU A 36 -11.79 -1.24 -3.05
N ASN A 37 -13.10 -1.18 -2.84
CA ASN A 37 -14.08 -0.74 -3.83
C ASN A 37 -15.12 0.22 -3.20
N PRO A 38 -14.68 1.39 -2.72
CA PRO A 38 -15.59 2.41 -2.23
C PRO A 38 -16.57 2.83 -3.33
N VAL A 39 -17.75 3.28 -2.92
CA VAL A 39 -18.78 3.79 -3.82
C VAL A 39 -19.34 5.07 -3.22
N GLU A 40 -19.49 6.11 -4.05
CA GLU A 40 -20.02 7.40 -3.60
C GLU A 40 -21.54 7.38 -3.50
N GLN A 41 -22.20 6.66 -4.42
CA GLN A 41 -23.65 6.66 -4.56
C GLN A 41 -24.22 5.25 -4.77
N VAL A 42 -25.31 4.94 -4.09
CA VAL A 42 -26.12 3.74 -4.31
C VAL A 42 -27.58 4.15 -4.39
N ALA A 43 -28.36 3.56 -5.30
CA ALA A 43 -29.78 3.86 -5.40
C ALA A 43 -30.58 3.22 -4.25
N VAL A 44 -31.74 3.79 -3.92
CA VAL A 44 -32.68 3.16 -2.98
C VAL A 44 -33.08 1.77 -3.49
N SER A 45 -33.12 0.78 -2.59
CA SER A 45 -33.38 -0.66 -2.86
C SER A 45 -32.30 -1.39 -3.68
N GLU A 46 -31.26 -0.71 -4.12
CA GLU A 46 -30.09 -1.34 -4.74
C GLU A 46 -29.06 -1.78 -3.69
N THR A 47 -28.17 -2.67 -4.13
CA THR A 47 -27.12 -3.23 -3.28
C THR A 47 -25.72 -2.96 -3.82
N HIS A 48 -24.74 -2.86 -2.92
CA HIS A 48 -23.33 -2.79 -3.27
C HIS A 48 -22.53 -3.75 -2.38
N GLN A 49 -21.75 -4.63 -3.00
CA GLN A 49 -20.86 -5.52 -2.27
C GLN A 49 -19.55 -4.80 -1.99
N PHE A 50 -19.27 -4.48 -0.73
CA PHE A 50 -17.96 -4.01 -0.32
C PHE A 50 -16.96 -5.17 -0.17
N ASN A 51 -15.74 -4.90 -0.58
CA ASN A 51 -14.57 -5.73 -0.37
C ASN A 51 -13.56 -4.92 0.45
N ALA A 52 -13.01 -5.54 1.48
CA ALA A 52 -11.93 -4.96 2.27
C ALA A 52 -10.83 -5.98 2.48
N SER A 53 -9.62 -5.50 2.74
CA SER A 53 -8.47 -6.34 3.10
C SER A 53 -7.76 -5.78 4.31
N TYR A 54 -7.24 -6.69 5.14
CA TYR A 54 -6.34 -6.36 6.22
C TYR A 54 -4.90 -6.56 5.75
N PHE A 55 -4.09 -5.52 5.94
CA PHE A 55 -2.66 -5.50 5.66
C PHE A 55 -1.91 -5.56 6.99
N ASN A 56 -1.06 -6.56 7.13
CA ASN A 56 -0.29 -6.76 8.36
C ASN A 56 0.90 -5.80 8.46
N ARG A 57 1.78 -6.03 9.44
CA ARG A 57 2.94 -5.19 9.74
C ARG A 57 4.02 -5.14 8.66
N VAL A 58 3.88 -5.88 7.57
CA VAL A 58 4.80 -5.82 6.42
C VAL A 58 4.07 -5.45 5.12
N GLY A 59 2.81 -4.98 5.23
CA GLY A 59 1.98 -4.62 4.09
C GLY A 59 1.46 -5.83 3.29
N GLN A 60 1.51 -7.03 3.86
CA GLN A 60 0.97 -8.23 3.24
C GLN A 60 -0.50 -8.41 3.60
N VAL A 61 -1.30 -8.84 2.62
CA VAL A 61 -2.71 -9.22 2.88
C VAL A 61 -2.75 -10.46 3.77
N GLU A 62 -3.48 -10.37 4.87
CA GLU A 62 -3.69 -11.46 5.81
C GLU A 62 -5.18 -11.70 6.02
N ILE A 63 -5.59 -12.97 5.97
CA ILE A 63 -7.01 -13.35 6.13
C ILE A 63 -7.39 -13.17 7.59
N THR A 64 -8.33 -12.26 7.84
CA THR A 64 -8.89 -11.98 9.17
C THR A 64 -10.38 -11.67 9.05
N THR A 65 -11.10 -11.71 10.17
CA THR A 65 -12.51 -11.34 10.20
C THR A 65 -12.64 -9.83 10.19
N ILE A 66 -13.28 -9.30 9.14
CA ILE A 66 -13.65 -7.89 9.02
C ILE A 66 -15.11 -7.73 9.45
N SER A 67 -15.36 -6.84 10.41
CA SER A 67 -16.71 -6.47 10.83
C SER A 67 -17.15 -5.20 10.10
N TRP A 68 -18.42 -5.14 9.73
CA TRP A 68 -19.00 -4.00 9.03
C TRP A 68 -20.01 -3.26 9.90
N SER A 69 -20.13 -1.95 9.72
CA SER A 69 -21.18 -1.15 10.36
C SER A 69 -21.61 0.03 9.48
N SER A 70 -22.84 0.49 9.69
CA SER A 70 -23.41 1.70 9.08
C SER A 70 -23.74 2.71 10.18
N SER A 71 -23.33 3.95 10.01
CA SER A 71 -23.60 5.03 10.99
C SER A 71 -25.08 5.41 11.09
N VAL A 72 -25.85 5.21 10.00
CA VAL A 72 -27.27 5.55 9.90
C VAL A 72 -28.02 4.42 9.19
N GLU A 73 -28.42 3.40 9.96
CA GLU A 73 -29.12 2.21 9.43
C GLU A 73 -30.48 2.52 8.80
N SER A 74 -31.11 3.67 9.11
CA SER A 74 -32.34 4.10 8.43
C SER A 74 -32.09 4.54 6.98
N VAL A 75 -30.85 4.89 6.63
CA VAL A 75 -30.43 5.30 5.27
C VAL A 75 -29.94 4.09 4.49
N ALA A 76 -29.01 3.31 5.05
CA ALA A 76 -28.57 2.04 4.48
C ALA A 76 -28.09 1.08 5.55
N THR A 77 -28.33 -0.22 5.36
CA THR A 77 -27.78 -1.29 6.20
C THR A 77 -26.64 -1.99 5.48
N ILE A 78 -25.76 -2.64 6.23
CA ILE A 78 -24.69 -3.50 5.70
C ILE A 78 -24.68 -4.81 6.49
N ASP A 79 -24.61 -5.94 5.80
CA ASP A 79 -24.58 -7.26 6.44
C ASP A 79 -23.15 -7.66 6.87
N ALA A 80 -23.04 -8.82 7.53
CA ALA A 80 -21.75 -9.34 7.99
C ALA A 80 -20.78 -9.72 6.85
N ASN A 81 -21.28 -9.89 5.62
CA ASN A 81 -20.48 -10.17 4.44
C ASN A 81 -20.07 -8.90 3.68
N GLY A 82 -20.46 -7.71 4.16
CA GLY A 82 -20.18 -6.45 3.50
C GLY A 82 -21.18 -6.08 2.40
N LEU A 83 -22.34 -6.73 2.32
CA LEU A 83 -23.39 -6.38 1.37
C LEU A 83 -24.21 -5.20 1.91
N LEU A 84 -24.03 -4.02 1.30
CA LEU A 84 -24.81 -2.83 1.61
C LEU A 84 -26.16 -2.87 0.87
N THR A 85 -27.24 -2.45 1.54
CA THR A 85 -28.58 -2.24 0.96
C THR A 85 -29.06 -0.82 1.23
N GLY A 86 -29.40 -0.08 0.18
CA GLY A 86 -29.97 1.27 0.31
C GLY A 86 -31.44 1.23 0.76
N ILE A 87 -31.79 1.98 1.81
CA ILE A 87 -33.14 1.99 2.40
C ILE A 87 -33.89 3.29 2.09
N SER A 88 -33.27 4.43 2.34
CA SER A 88 -33.87 5.74 2.10
C SER A 88 -32.82 6.75 1.70
N GLU A 89 -33.24 7.80 0.99
CA GLU A 89 -32.35 8.87 0.57
C GLU A 89 -31.67 9.51 1.79
N GLY A 90 -30.36 9.74 1.66
CA GLY A 90 -29.55 10.32 2.72
C GLY A 90 -28.10 9.90 2.62
N GLN A 91 -27.32 10.19 3.66
CA GLN A 91 -25.92 9.84 3.73
C GLN A 91 -25.65 8.96 4.94
N THR A 92 -24.78 7.97 4.78
CA THR A 92 -24.26 7.16 5.89
C THR A 92 -22.78 6.87 5.68
N VAL A 93 -22.04 6.75 6.78
CA VAL A 93 -20.67 6.25 6.81
C VAL A 93 -20.69 4.73 7.02
N ILE A 94 -19.99 4.02 6.14
CA ILE A 94 -19.75 2.58 6.23
C ILE A 94 -18.34 2.36 6.75
N LYS A 95 -18.20 1.54 7.80
CA LYS A 95 -16.90 1.20 8.41
C LYS A 95 -16.57 -0.27 8.24
N ALA A 96 -15.33 -0.56 7.85
CA ALA A 96 -14.70 -1.87 7.94
C ALA A 96 -13.76 -1.90 9.15
N ILE A 97 -13.91 -2.90 10.03
CA ILE A 97 -13.24 -2.93 11.33
C ILE A 97 -12.54 -4.28 11.54
N VAL A 98 -11.29 -4.25 12.00
CA VAL A 98 -10.53 -5.44 12.42
C VAL A 98 -10.07 -5.27 13.86
N ASN A 99 -10.44 -6.24 14.71
CA ASN A 99 -9.93 -6.34 16.08
C ASN A 99 -8.65 -7.19 16.09
N LEU A 100 -7.57 -6.61 16.60
CA LEU A 100 -6.26 -7.26 16.69
C LEU A 100 -6.10 -8.00 18.03
N SER A 101 -5.23 -9.01 18.04
CA SER A 101 -4.99 -9.89 19.19
C SER A 101 -4.45 -9.18 20.43
N ASN A 102 -3.88 -7.98 20.26
CA ASN A 102 -3.37 -7.11 21.33
C ASN A 102 -4.44 -6.14 21.87
N ASN A 103 -5.73 -6.41 21.63
CA ASN A 103 -6.86 -5.53 21.98
C ASN A 103 -6.82 -4.14 21.32
N SER A 104 -6.05 -3.96 20.25
CA SER A 104 -6.14 -2.77 19.41
C SER A 104 -7.09 -3.02 18.23
N MET A 105 -7.50 -1.95 17.57
CA MET A 105 -8.43 -1.99 16.45
C MET A 105 -7.87 -1.14 15.32
N VAL A 106 -8.04 -1.59 14.08
CA VAL A 106 -7.85 -0.79 12.88
C VAL A 106 -9.19 -0.70 12.15
N GLU A 107 -9.49 0.47 11.60
CA GLU A 107 -10.70 0.71 10.84
C GLU A 107 -10.41 1.55 9.59
N ASP A 108 -11.28 1.38 8.60
CA ASP A 108 -11.36 2.23 7.41
C ASP A 108 -12.83 2.58 7.18
N GLU A 109 -13.09 3.75 6.62
CA GLU A 109 -14.44 4.27 6.46
C GLU A 109 -14.66 4.96 5.11
N THR A 110 -15.87 4.81 4.58
CA THR A 110 -16.29 5.50 3.36
C THR A 110 -17.67 6.08 3.55
N THR A 111 -17.88 7.27 3.01
CA THR A 111 -19.20 7.92 3.00
C THR A 111 -19.97 7.50 1.76
N VAL A 112 -21.20 7.02 1.96
CA VAL A 112 -22.10 6.59 0.89
C VAL A 112 -23.35 7.46 0.92
N THR A 113 -23.74 7.97 -0.25
CA THR A 113 -24.99 8.72 -0.42
C THR A 113 -26.01 7.82 -1.10
N ILE A 114 -27.15 7.60 -0.45
CA ILE A 114 -28.29 6.91 -1.04
C ILE A 114 -29.14 7.92 -1.79
N VAL A 115 -29.39 7.68 -3.07
CA VAL A 115 -30.11 8.60 -3.97
C VAL A 115 -31.38 7.96 -4.54
N MET A 116 -32.36 8.79 -4.90
CA MET A 116 -33.49 8.35 -5.72
C MET A 116 -33.11 8.35 -7.21
N GLY A 117 -33.27 7.21 -7.88
CA GLY A 117 -32.92 7.04 -9.30
C GLY A 117 -31.57 6.37 -9.49
N ASP A 118 -31.00 6.47 -10.69
CA ASP A 118 -29.78 5.75 -11.04
C ASP A 118 -28.53 6.36 -10.38
N ALA A 119 -27.68 5.52 -9.81
CA ALA A 119 -26.38 5.94 -9.32
C ALA A 119 -25.45 6.31 -10.48
N GLN A 120 -24.75 7.45 -10.36
CA GLN A 120 -23.75 7.83 -11.35
C GLN A 120 -22.45 7.07 -11.12
N GLN A 121 -21.90 6.46 -12.16
CA GLN A 121 -20.53 5.91 -12.11
C GLN A 121 -19.53 7.03 -12.32
N ASN A 122 -18.80 7.38 -11.26
CA ASN A 122 -17.64 8.26 -11.35
C ASN A 122 -16.37 7.44 -11.57
N THR A 123 -15.53 7.89 -12.50
CA THR A 123 -14.20 7.33 -12.69
C THR A 123 -13.30 7.77 -11.54
N THR A 124 -12.93 6.85 -10.66
CA THR A 124 -11.98 7.14 -9.58
C THR A 124 -10.59 7.39 -10.16
N THR A 125 -9.98 8.50 -9.76
CA THR A 125 -8.60 8.84 -10.10
C THR A 125 -7.85 9.15 -8.82
N LYS A 126 -6.65 8.61 -8.68
CA LYS A 126 -5.71 8.92 -7.60
C LYS A 126 -4.47 9.60 -8.16
N SER A 127 -3.70 10.25 -7.30
CA SER A 127 -2.49 10.96 -7.69
C SER A 127 -1.38 10.92 -6.64
N GLY A 128 -0.18 11.28 -7.05
CA GLY A 128 0.94 11.44 -6.14
C GLY A 128 2.15 12.03 -6.83
N SER A 129 3.20 12.27 -6.04
CA SER A 129 4.49 12.73 -6.52
C SER A 129 5.58 11.76 -6.12
N ILE A 130 6.46 11.46 -7.06
CA ILE A 130 7.64 10.63 -6.88
C ILE A 130 8.76 11.52 -6.35
N ALA A 131 9.44 11.04 -5.32
CA ALA A 131 10.66 11.64 -4.80
C ALA A 131 11.74 10.58 -4.60
N THR A 132 12.99 10.97 -4.85
CA THR A 132 14.15 10.14 -4.54
C THR A 132 14.38 10.03 -3.03
N THR A 133 14.79 8.84 -2.59
CA THR A 133 15.33 8.61 -1.24
C THR A 133 16.81 8.25 -1.29
N SER A 134 17.44 8.43 -2.46
CA SER A 134 18.83 8.08 -2.74
C SER A 134 19.57 9.28 -3.36
N SER A 135 20.83 9.09 -3.73
CA SER A 135 21.59 10.10 -4.47
C SER A 135 21.23 10.18 -5.96
N TYR A 136 20.44 9.23 -6.47
CA TYR A 136 20.05 9.19 -7.88
C TYR A 136 18.86 10.11 -8.14
N MET A 137 18.87 10.79 -9.29
CA MET A 137 17.73 11.58 -9.74
C MET A 137 16.49 10.70 -9.86
N LEU A 138 15.40 11.10 -9.21
CA LEU A 138 14.08 10.51 -9.36
C LEU A 138 13.04 11.54 -8.89
N THR A 139 12.18 11.97 -9.81
CA THR A 139 11.08 12.91 -9.54
C THR A 139 9.99 12.79 -10.60
N GLY A 140 8.79 13.31 -10.31
CA GLY A 140 7.69 13.41 -11.26
C GLY A 140 6.34 13.26 -10.58
N ASP A 141 5.30 13.82 -11.17
CA ASP A 141 3.93 13.56 -10.72
C ASP A 141 3.34 12.38 -11.47
N PHE A 142 2.39 11.70 -10.83
CA PHE A 142 1.67 10.60 -11.44
C PHE A 142 0.19 10.61 -11.09
N THR A 143 -0.60 9.99 -11.96
CA THR A 143 -2.00 9.65 -11.73
C THR A 143 -2.23 8.17 -11.92
N LEU A 144 -3.22 7.64 -11.22
CA LEU A 144 -3.70 6.27 -11.35
C LEU A 144 -5.19 6.31 -11.60
N GLN A 145 -5.64 5.76 -12.72
CA GLN A 145 -7.04 5.83 -13.14
C GLN A 145 -7.56 4.43 -13.50
N THR A 146 -8.81 4.13 -13.15
CA THR A 146 -9.47 2.91 -13.61
C THR A 146 -9.73 2.98 -15.11
N ILE A 147 -9.52 1.86 -15.82
CA ILE A 147 -9.91 1.74 -17.23
C ILE A 147 -11.32 1.16 -17.26
N GLU A 148 -12.28 1.95 -17.75
CA GLU A 148 -13.69 1.58 -17.80
C GLU A 148 -13.92 0.19 -18.42
N ASN A 149 -14.88 -0.55 -17.86
CA ASN A 149 -15.25 -1.90 -18.31
C ASN A 149 -14.10 -2.93 -18.24
N THR A 150 -13.07 -2.66 -17.45
CA THR A 150 -11.96 -3.58 -17.18
C THR A 150 -11.61 -3.59 -15.69
N ASN A 151 -10.78 -4.55 -15.27
CA ASN A 151 -10.16 -4.57 -13.94
C ASN A 151 -8.71 -4.05 -14.00
N ASN A 152 -8.43 -3.12 -14.92
CA ASN A 152 -7.09 -2.63 -15.19
C ASN A 152 -6.97 -1.16 -14.75
N LEU A 153 -5.75 -0.76 -14.42
CA LEU A 153 -5.39 0.63 -14.14
C LEU A 153 -4.48 1.19 -15.21
N LEU A 154 -4.61 2.48 -15.44
CA LEU A 154 -3.65 3.28 -16.17
C LEU A 154 -2.85 4.13 -15.16
N LEU A 155 -1.57 3.81 -14.99
CA LEU A 155 -0.62 4.67 -14.30
C LEU A 155 -0.02 5.63 -15.33
N SER A 156 -0.23 6.93 -15.16
CA SER A 156 0.31 7.96 -16.06
C SER A 156 1.32 8.83 -15.31
N LEU A 157 2.51 8.98 -15.89
CA LEU A 157 3.57 9.85 -15.38
C LEU A 157 3.52 11.16 -16.17
N ALA A 158 3.60 12.29 -15.46
CA ALA A 158 3.53 13.61 -16.06
C ALA A 158 4.85 14.03 -16.75
N ASN A 159 4.80 15.14 -17.48
CA ASN A 159 5.96 15.66 -18.24
C ASN A 159 7.15 16.06 -17.37
N ASN A 160 6.94 16.31 -16.07
CA ASN A 160 8.01 16.63 -15.13
C ASN A 160 8.78 15.39 -14.63
N TYR A 161 8.39 14.19 -15.06
CA TYR A 161 9.08 12.96 -14.68
C TYR A 161 10.53 12.95 -15.17
N LYS A 162 11.45 12.61 -14.26
CA LYS A 162 12.88 12.37 -14.53
C LYS A 162 13.43 11.28 -13.64
N ALA A 163 14.22 10.37 -14.21
CA ALA A 163 14.93 9.33 -13.50
C ALA A 163 16.38 9.19 -13.99
N SER A 164 17.28 8.77 -13.10
CA SER A 164 18.68 8.52 -13.44
C SER A 164 18.82 7.33 -14.39
N THR A 165 19.57 7.51 -15.47
CA THR A 165 20.00 6.44 -16.39
C THR A 165 21.23 5.69 -15.90
N SER A 166 21.84 6.10 -14.79
CA SER A 166 23.07 5.49 -14.26
C SER A 166 22.83 4.22 -13.44
N LEU A 167 21.58 3.82 -13.26
CA LEU A 167 21.21 2.60 -12.52
C LEU A 167 21.15 1.40 -13.47
N PRO A 168 21.79 0.26 -13.13
CA PRO A 168 21.88 -0.90 -14.03
C PRO A 168 20.56 -1.70 -14.15
N GLY A 169 19.57 -1.42 -13.31
CA GLY A 169 18.28 -2.10 -13.32
C GLY A 169 17.27 -1.41 -12.42
N LEU A 170 16.73 -0.28 -12.88
CA LEU A 170 15.66 0.45 -12.21
C LEU A 170 14.30 -0.13 -12.61
N TYR A 171 13.49 -0.49 -11.62
CA TYR A 171 12.18 -1.12 -11.78
C TYR A 171 11.11 -0.34 -11.02
N VAL A 172 9.87 -0.46 -11.49
CA VAL A 172 8.69 0.18 -10.88
C VAL A 172 7.79 -0.90 -10.28
N TYR A 173 7.25 -0.63 -9.09
CA TYR A 173 6.33 -1.51 -8.39
C TYR A 173 5.15 -0.75 -7.80
N LEU A 174 4.01 -1.42 -7.70
CA LEU A 174 2.98 -1.07 -6.72
C LEU A 174 3.17 -1.91 -5.46
N THR A 175 3.06 -1.30 -4.28
CA THR A 175 3.28 -1.98 -2.99
C THR A 175 2.41 -1.38 -1.88
N ASN A 176 2.20 -2.15 -0.81
CA ASN A 176 1.64 -1.68 0.45
C ASN A 176 2.72 -1.52 1.53
N ASN A 177 4.00 -1.66 1.15
CA ASN A 177 5.14 -1.45 2.00
C ASN A 177 6.14 -0.52 1.30
N PRO A 178 6.32 0.73 1.74
CA PRO A 178 7.18 1.69 1.06
C PRO A 178 8.67 1.34 1.18
N ASN A 179 9.04 0.33 1.97
CA ASN A 179 10.43 -0.05 2.25
C ASN A 179 10.82 -1.42 1.67
N SER A 180 9.86 -2.17 1.10
CA SER A 180 10.09 -3.54 0.63
C SER A 180 9.30 -3.86 -0.65
N VAL A 181 9.87 -4.76 -1.46
CA VAL A 181 9.25 -5.31 -2.68
C VAL A 181 8.76 -6.75 -2.50
N ALA A 182 8.85 -7.34 -1.31
CA ALA A 182 8.60 -8.77 -1.08
C ALA A 182 7.19 -9.24 -1.48
N ASN A 183 6.17 -8.36 -1.38
CA ASN A 183 4.78 -8.63 -1.77
C ASN A 183 4.27 -7.60 -2.80
N ALA A 184 5.19 -6.98 -3.54
CA ALA A 184 4.88 -5.91 -4.47
C ALA A 184 4.51 -6.44 -5.86
N ARG A 185 3.68 -5.69 -6.57
CA ARG A 185 3.38 -5.93 -7.99
C ARG A 185 4.41 -5.22 -8.86
N SER A 186 5.30 -5.98 -9.49
CA SER A 186 6.23 -5.44 -10.48
C SER A 186 5.50 -4.96 -11.73
N LEU A 187 5.82 -3.75 -12.18
CA LEU A 187 5.40 -3.17 -13.46
C LEU A 187 6.49 -3.31 -14.53
N GLY A 188 7.66 -3.87 -14.15
CA GLY A 188 8.80 -4.09 -15.02
C GLY A 188 9.86 -2.97 -14.99
N PRO A 189 10.87 -3.08 -15.87
CA PRO A 189 11.98 -2.14 -15.91
C PRO A 189 11.55 -0.78 -16.45
N VAL A 190 12.14 0.29 -15.91
CA VAL A 190 11.99 1.65 -16.44
C VAL A 190 12.58 1.72 -17.84
N ARG A 191 11.75 2.13 -18.81
CA ARG A 191 12.17 2.33 -20.21
C ARG A 191 12.18 3.78 -20.66
N VAL A 192 11.42 4.64 -19.97
CA VAL A 192 11.38 6.08 -20.19
C VAL A 192 11.99 6.73 -18.96
N PHE A 193 13.02 7.56 -19.15
CA PHE A 193 13.76 8.21 -18.07
C PHE A 193 13.49 9.71 -17.97
N GLU A 194 12.77 10.29 -18.94
CA GLU A 194 12.38 11.68 -18.92
C GLU A 194 11.08 11.87 -19.72
N GLY A 195 10.17 12.69 -19.20
CA GLY A 195 8.92 13.05 -19.87
C GLY A 195 7.76 12.09 -19.59
N ALA A 196 6.58 12.48 -20.09
CA ALA A 196 5.34 11.75 -19.86
C ALA A 196 5.32 10.38 -20.53
N HIS A 197 4.78 9.39 -19.82
CA HIS A 197 4.60 8.02 -20.28
C HIS A 197 3.61 7.30 -19.37
N SER A 198 3.25 6.06 -19.69
CA SER A 198 2.24 5.32 -18.91
C SER A 198 2.50 3.82 -18.85
N TYR A 199 1.87 3.19 -17.86
CA TYR A 199 1.82 1.74 -17.67
C TYR A 199 0.36 1.29 -17.59
N THR A 200 0.01 0.25 -18.34
CA THR A 200 -1.26 -0.47 -18.13
C THR A 200 -1.01 -1.60 -17.15
N ILE A 201 -1.80 -1.64 -16.08
CA ILE A 201 -1.63 -2.58 -14.97
C ILE A 201 -2.86 -3.49 -14.95
N GLU A 202 -2.65 -4.76 -15.26
CA GLU A 202 -3.75 -5.71 -15.38
C GLU A 202 -4.16 -6.32 -14.05
N ASN A 203 -5.47 -6.48 -13.85
CA ASN A 203 -6.09 -7.16 -12.70
C ASN A 203 -5.69 -6.57 -11.35
N VAL A 204 -5.75 -5.24 -11.24
CA VAL A 204 -5.44 -4.50 -10.02
C VAL A 204 -6.53 -3.45 -9.81
N GLY A 205 -7.12 -3.40 -8.63
CA GLY A 205 -8.06 -2.37 -8.18
C GLY A 205 -7.32 -1.10 -7.74
N ILE A 206 -7.98 0.06 -7.88
CA ILE A 206 -7.36 1.37 -7.60
C ILE A 206 -6.93 1.55 -6.13
N ASN A 207 -7.48 0.76 -5.21
CA ASN A 207 -7.16 0.75 -3.78
C ASN A 207 -6.31 -0.46 -3.35
N ASP A 208 -5.89 -1.34 -4.25
CA ASP A 208 -5.13 -2.54 -3.88
C ASP A 208 -3.73 -2.20 -3.33
N TYR A 209 -3.19 -1.03 -3.70
CA TYR A 209 -1.85 -0.57 -3.32
C TYR A 209 -1.85 0.90 -2.88
N SER A 210 -1.00 1.23 -1.90
CA SER A 210 -0.84 2.60 -1.38
C SER A 210 0.41 3.33 -1.87
N TYR A 211 1.35 2.63 -2.51
CA TYR A 211 2.63 3.21 -2.89
C TYR A 211 3.05 2.82 -4.30
N LEU A 212 3.64 3.78 -5.00
CA LEU A 212 4.45 3.56 -6.18
C LEU A 212 5.92 3.58 -5.77
N LEU A 213 6.65 2.48 -6.02
CA LEU A 213 8.03 2.29 -5.55
C LEU A 213 8.99 2.10 -6.73
N TYR A 214 10.14 2.77 -6.65
CA TYR A 214 11.26 2.58 -7.58
C TYR A 214 12.40 1.86 -6.87
N TRP A 215 12.86 0.78 -7.48
CA TRP A 215 13.81 -0.16 -6.87
C TRP A 215 14.94 -0.49 -7.82
N CYS A 216 16.16 -0.63 -7.30
CA CYS A 216 17.27 -1.17 -8.05
C CYS A 216 17.38 -2.68 -7.80
N GLU A 217 16.83 -3.48 -8.72
CA GLU A 217 16.79 -4.94 -8.57
C GLU A 217 18.17 -5.60 -8.37
N PRO A 218 19.22 -5.27 -9.15
CA PRO A 218 20.53 -5.92 -9.00
C PRO A 218 21.18 -5.76 -7.63
N PHE A 219 20.80 -4.71 -6.90
CA PHE A 219 21.36 -4.40 -5.59
C PHE A 219 20.36 -4.54 -4.45
N SER A 220 19.10 -4.88 -4.75
CA SER A 220 18.03 -4.98 -3.77
C SER A 220 17.88 -3.73 -2.89
N VAL A 221 17.88 -2.54 -3.49
CA VAL A 221 17.76 -1.27 -2.75
C VAL A 221 16.69 -0.34 -3.30
N LYS A 222 16.02 0.37 -2.39
CA LYS A 222 15.08 1.45 -2.71
C LYS A 222 15.81 2.64 -3.34
N VAL A 223 15.26 3.15 -4.43
CA VAL A 223 15.73 4.38 -5.09
C VAL A 223 14.86 5.57 -4.67
N GLY A 224 13.55 5.36 -4.60
CA GLY A 224 12.57 6.35 -4.16
C GLY A 224 11.15 5.88 -4.49
N GLY A 225 10.18 6.78 -4.48
CA GLY A 225 8.78 6.44 -4.71
C GLY A 225 7.84 7.58 -4.32
N GLY A 226 6.54 7.28 -4.25
CA GLY A 226 5.50 8.22 -3.84
C GLY A 226 4.27 7.51 -3.27
N ASN A 227 3.53 8.22 -2.43
CA ASN A 227 2.23 7.78 -1.92
C ASN A 227 1.15 7.94 -3.00
N ILE A 228 0.21 7.01 -3.05
CA ILE A 228 -0.98 7.08 -3.89
C ILE A 228 -2.10 7.70 -3.05
N ASN A 229 -2.49 8.92 -3.36
CA ASN A 229 -3.49 9.70 -2.62
C ASN A 229 -4.77 9.86 -3.43
N ASP A 230 -5.90 10.01 -2.74
CA ASP A 230 -7.19 10.36 -3.35
C ASP A 230 -7.20 11.77 -3.96
#